data_AF-A0A1H6KFQ9-F1
#
_entry.id   AF-A0A1H6KFQ9-F1
#
_cell.length_a   1.000
_cell.length_b   1.000
_cell.length_c   1.000
_cell.angle_alpha   90.00
_cell.angle_beta   90.00
_cell.angle_gamma   90.00
#
_symmetry.space_group_name_H-M   'P 1'
#
loop_
_entity.id
_entity.type
_entity.pdbx_description
1 polymer ?
#
loop_
_entity_poly.entity_id
_entity_poly.type
_entity_poly.pdbx_seq_one_letter_code
_entity_poly.pdbx_strand_id
1 'polypeptide(L)'
;MSPNNGGGVGLAYGAKIMAIKAGQSTGSFASSDIAKAVKYAADNGADVINMSFGGISKSYLVEEALIDASHDCVLVAAAGNDSAPTADGGGIDIYPAGYNYVIGVMAADNSGNLAKFSNWDFIIGENCEYELAAPGVNIYSTLPGDRYACWSGTSMAAPNVAAAAAIIRSKYTDKNKYTSRFIMGQLVSATSSIANMLRRFIIIVIYPRAMI
;
A
#
# COMPACT_ATOMS: atom_id res chain seq x y z
N MET A 1 -11.66 11.03 11.41
CA MET A 1 -12.67 11.41 10.39
C MET A 1 -14.02 10.95 10.90
N SER A 2 -15.09 11.74 10.77
CA SER A 2 -16.48 11.36 11.07
C SER A 2 -17.33 11.53 9.80
N PRO A 3 -18.37 10.71 9.56
CA PRO A 3 -18.98 10.59 8.23
C PRO A 3 -19.81 11.81 7.78
N ASN A 4 -19.87 12.89 8.58
CA ASN A 4 -20.88 13.94 8.45
C ASN A 4 -20.33 15.38 8.43
N ASN A 5 -19.02 15.58 8.20
CA ASN A 5 -18.40 16.91 8.24
C ASN A 5 -18.10 17.53 6.86
N GLY A 6 -18.74 17.05 5.79
CA GLY A 6 -18.54 17.58 4.43
C GLY A 6 -17.23 17.16 3.75
N GLY A 7 -16.42 16.32 4.42
CA GLY A 7 -15.21 15.70 3.86
C GLY A 7 -15.39 14.21 3.54
N GLY A 8 -14.56 13.69 2.63
CA GLY A 8 -14.55 12.26 2.28
C GLY A 8 -14.21 11.34 3.47
N VAL A 9 -14.67 10.08 3.42
CA VAL A 9 -14.42 9.05 4.43
C VAL A 9 -13.48 7.98 3.88
N GLY A 10 -12.37 7.71 4.57
CA GLY A 10 -11.47 6.60 4.22
C GLY A 10 -12.08 5.22 4.49
N LEU A 11 -11.68 4.21 3.71
CA LEU A 11 -12.28 2.86 3.73
C LEU A 11 -12.26 2.21 5.12
N ALA A 12 -11.13 2.25 5.81
CA ALA A 12 -11.00 1.70 7.16
C ALA A 12 -11.38 2.74 8.22
N TYR A 13 -12.64 3.11 8.23
CA TYR A 13 -13.15 4.11 9.16
C TYR A 13 -12.90 3.70 10.63
N GLY A 14 -12.32 4.62 11.40
CA GLY A 14 -11.92 4.38 12.79
C GLY A 14 -10.53 3.75 12.94
N ALA A 15 -9.80 3.52 11.85
CA ALA A 15 -8.38 3.28 11.92
C ALA A 15 -7.64 4.52 12.47
N LYS A 16 -6.66 4.30 13.34
CA LYS A 16 -5.65 5.26 13.72
C LYS A 16 -4.64 5.39 12.58
N ILE A 17 -4.01 6.55 12.44
CA ILE A 17 -2.98 6.75 11.41
C ILE A 17 -1.67 7.10 12.08
N MET A 18 -0.60 6.35 11.78
CA MET A 18 0.77 6.76 12.11
C MET A 18 1.38 7.39 10.86
N ALA A 19 1.54 8.71 10.87
CA ALA A 19 2.13 9.42 9.75
C ALA A 19 3.66 9.41 9.90
N ILE A 20 4.37 8.74 8.97
CA ILE A 20 5.84 8.68 8.97
C ILE A 20 6.37 9.28 7.68
N LYS A 21 7.24 10.28 7.84
CA LYS A 21 7.90 10.93 6.72
C LYS A 21 9.23 10.23 6.41
N ALA A 22 9.29 9.54 5.29
CA ALA A 22 10.52 8.94 4.76
C ALA A 22 11.04 9.66 3.49
N GLY A 23 10.21 10.51 2.87
CA GLY A 23 10.56 11.25 1.66
C GLY A 23 11.04 12.67 1.95
N GLN A 24 11.96 13.14 1.10
CA GLN A 24 12.38 14.53 1.06
C GLN A 24 11.30 15.42 0.41
N SER A 25 11.48 16.74 0.47
CA SER A 25 10.55 17.68 -0.18
C SER A 25 10.51 17.58 -1.70
N THR A 26 11.56 17.00 -2.30
CA THR A 26 11.69 16.78 -3.74
C THR A 26 10.92 15.54 -4.23
N GLY A 27 10.33 14.74 -3.33
CA GLY A 27 9.76 13.44 -3.67
C GLY A 27 10.77 12.29 -3.70
N SER A 28 12.05 12.58 -3.46
CA SER A 28 13.11 11.56 -3.38
C SER A 28 13.08 10.85 -2.03
N PHE A 29 13.42 9.57 -2.04
CA PHE A 29 13.54 8.74 -0.84
C PHE A 29 14.96 8.19 -0.76
N ALA A 30 15.64 8.44 0.37
CA ALA A 30 16.90 7.76 0.65
C ALA A 30 16.59 6.38 1.23
N SER A 31 17.32 5.35 0.80
CA SER A 31 17.14 3.98 1.31
C SER A 31 17.25 3.91 2.84
N SER A 32 18.14 4.71 3.43
CA SER A 32 18.26 4.82 4.90
C SER A 32 17.02 5.37 5.59
N ASP A 33 16.32 6.31 4.95
CA ASP A 33 15.12 6.94 5.52
C ASP A 33 13.93 6.01 5.40
N ILE A 34 13.81 5.28 4.29
CA ILE A 34 12.82 4.21 4.12
C ILE A 34 13.02 3.14 5.20
N ALA A 35 14.24 2.60 5.33
CA ALA A 35 14.52 1.54 6.29
C ALA A 35 14.22 1.96 7.74
N LYS A 36 14.63 3.18 8.13
CA LYS A 36 14.30 3.74 9.45
C LYS A 36 12.79 3.92 9.65
N ALA A 37 12.08 4.38 8.61
CA ALA A 37 10.64 4.56 8.67
C ALA A 37 9.88 3.23 8.83
N VAL A 38 10.26 2.22 8.06
CA VAL A 38 9.68 0.86 8.13
C VAL A 38 9.94 0.25 9.51
N LYS A 39 11.18 0.32 9.99
CA LYS A 39 11.53 -0.17 11.32
C LYS A 39 10.76 0.56 12.42
N TYR A 40 10.71 1.89 12.37
CA TYR A 40 9.96 2.69 13.34
C TYR A 40 8.48 2.31 13.35
N ALA A 41 7.86 2.13 12.18
CA ALA A 41 6.49 1.67 12.06
C ALA A 41 6.27 0.34 12.80
N ALA A 42 7.06 -0.68 12.45
CA ALA A 42 6.95 -2.01 13.05
C ALA A 42 7.16 -1.98 14.57
N ASP A 43 8.25 -1.32 15.02
CA ASP A 43 8.62 -1.21 16.44
C ASP A 43 7.55 -0.44 17.26
N ASN A 44 6.75 0.42 16.62
CA ASN A 44 5.67 1.18 17.26
C ASN A 44 4.27 0.56 17.05
N GLY A 45 4.21 -0.72 16.71
CA GLY A 45 2.97 -1.49 16.70
C GLY A 45 2.08 -1.23 15.48
N ALA A 46 2.69 -0.93 14.32
CA ALA A 46 1.97 -0.94 13.06
C ALA A 46 1.27 -2.29 12.82
N ASP A 47 0.07 -2.23 12.24
CA ASP A 47 -0.61 -3.42 11.74
C ASP A 47 -0.45 -3.56 10.23
N VAL A 48 -0.45 -2.43 9.53
CA VAL A 48 -0.31 -2.33 8.08
C VAL A 48 0.58 -1.15 7.73
N ILE A 49 1.55 -1.37 6.84
CA ILE A 49 2.44 -0.33 6.32
C ILE A 49 2.12 -0.14 4.84
N ASN A 50 1.60 1.04 4.50
CA ASN A 50 1.37 1.48 3.13
C ASN A 50 2.56 2.30 2.61
N MET A 51 3.09 1.86 1.48
CA MET A 51 4.20 2.47 0.76
C MET A 51 3.71 2.89 -0.62
N SER A 52 3.13 4.08 -0.72
CA SER A 52 2.67 4.67 -1.98
C SER A 52 3.81 5.20 -2.85
N PHE A 53 4.94 4.50 -2.88
CA PHE A 53 6.16 4.80 -3.61
C PHE A 53 6.78 3.50 -4.13
N GLY A 54 7.70 3.63 -5.08
CA GLY A 54 8.51 2.53 -5.59
C GLY A 54 9.69 3.04 -6.39
N GLY A 55 10.64 2.14 -6.68
CA GLY A 55 11.79 2.41 -7.52
C GLY A 55 12.42 1.14 -8.05
N ILE A 56 13.28 1.29 -9.07
CA ILE A 56 13.91 0.17 -9.79
C ILE A 56 15.10 -0.46 -9.03
N SER A 57 15.57 0.19 -7.96
CA SER A 57 16.77 -0.24 -7.24
C SER A 57 16.41 -0.97 -5.95
N LYS A 58 16.93 -2.19 -5.81
CA LYS A 58 16.96 -2.89 -4.52
C LYS A 58 17.96 -2.25 -3.59
N SER A 59 17.64 -2.25 -2.31
CA SER A 59 18.57 -1.86 -1.25
C SER A 59 18.51 -2.90 -0.16
N TYR A 60 19.64 -3.55 0.11
CA TYR A 60 19.74 -4.56 1.17
C TYR A 60 19.20 -4.04 2.51
N LEU A 61 19.51 -2.79 2.85
CA LEU A 61 19.04 -2.14 4.08
C LEU A 61 17.51 -1.99 4.13
N VAL A 62 16.88 -1.68 3.00
CA VAL A 62 15.41 -1.55 2.92
C VAL A 62 14.77 -2.94 2.95
N GLU A 63 15.35 -3.89 2.23
CA GLU A 63 14.89 -5.27 2.17
C GLU A 63 14.91 -5.93 3.54
N GLU A 64 16.01 -5.81 4.29
CA GLU A 64 16.13 -6.30 5.66
C GLU A 64 15.06 -5.71 6.58
N ALA A 65 14.86 -4.39 6.53
CA ALA A 65 13.82 -3.72 7.33
C ALA A 65 12.40 -4.18 6.95
N LEU A 66 12.14 -4.45 5.68
CA LEU A 66 10.85 -4.96 5.21
C LEU A 66 10.65 -6.42 5.64
N ILE A 67 11.66 -7.28 5.53
CA ILE A 67 11.60 -8.67 6.01
C ILE A 67 11.25 -8.69 7.50
N ASP A 68 11.97 -7.92 8.31
CA ASP A 68 11.70 -7.82 9.75
C ASP A 68 10.27 -7.35 10.01
N ALA A 69 9.82 -6.28 9.34
CA ALA A 69 8.47 -5.75 9.50
C ALA A 69 7.39 -6.73 9.02
N SER A 70 7.67 -7.57 8.02
CA SER A 70 6.70 -8.51 7.43
C SER A 70 6.21 -9.57 8.40
N HIS A 71 6.97 -9.85 9.48
CA HIS A 71 6.54 -10.78 10.52
C HIS A 71 5.29 -10.27 11.26
N ASP A 72 5.20 -8.97 11.52
CA ASP A 72 4.18 -8.35 12.37
C ASP A 72 3.23 -7.40 11.64
N CYS A 73 3.61 -6.95 10.44
CA CYS A 73 2.90 -5.96 9.65
C CYS A 73 2.53 -6.53 8.28
N VAL A 74 1.34 -6.20 7.78
CA VAL A 74 1.02 -6.38 6.36
C VAL A 74 1.66 -5.24 5.59
N LEU A 75 2.49 -5.58 4.60
CA LEU A 75 3.19 -4.62 3.77
C LEU A 75 2.43 -4.45 2.46
N VAL A 76 2.18 -3.20 2.07
CA VAL A 76 1.43 -2.87 0.85
C VAL A 76 2.19 -1.77 0.10
N ALA A 77 2.44 -1.97 -1.19
CA ALA A 77 3.20 -1.02 -1.99
C ALA A 77 2.61 -0.79 -3.39
N ALA A 78 2.86 0.40 -3.95
CA ALA A 78 2.41 0.76 -5.28
C ALA A 78 3.27 0.11 -6.39
N ALA A 79 2.63 -0.46 -7.41
CA ALA A 79 3.31 -1.16 -8.50
C ALA A 79 4.06 -0.24 -9.50
N GLY A 80 3.87 1.08 -9.44
CA GLY A 80 4.46 2.04 -10.39
C GLY A 80 3.48 2.53 -11.46
N ASN A 81 3.88 3.54 -12.23
CA ASN A 81 2.98 4.29 -13.13
C ASN A 81 3.59 4.50 -14.54
N ASP A 82 4.38 3.54 -15.02
CA ASP A 82 5.20 3.66 -16.22
C ASP A 82 4.59 2.93 -17.44
N SER A 83 3.35 2.42 -17.30
CA SER A 83 2.69 1.61 -18.33
C SER A 83 3.56 0.42 -18.79
N ALA A 84 4.24 -0.24 -17.86
CA ALA A 84 5.17 -1.32 -18.17
C ALA A 84 4.82 -2.64 -17.44
N PRO A 85 5.10 -3.80 -18.07
CA PRO A 85 5.04 -5.08 -17.38
C PRO A 85 6.17 -5.18 -16.34
N THR A 86 6.12 -6.23 -15.52
CA THR A 86 7.27 -6.77 -14.80
C THR A 86 8.40 -7.20 -15.76
N ALA A 87 9.60 -7.47 -15.22
CA ALA A 87 10.81 -7.68 -16.02
C ALA A 87 10.74 -8.87 -16.99
N ASP A 88 10.00 -9.91 -16.63
CA ASP A 88 9.69 -11.08 -17.46
C ASP A 88 8.87 -10.75 -18.72
N GLY A 89 8.10 -9.65 -18.70
CA GLY A 89 7.43 -9.09 -19.88
C GLY A 89 8.25 -8.06 -20.65
N GLY A 90 9.54 -7.89 -20.32
CA GLY A 90 10.43 -6.90 -20.93
C GLY A 90 10.35 -5.51 -20.31
N GLY A 91 9.70 -5.37 -19.15
CA GLY A 91 9.69 -4.13 -18.37
C GLY A 91 10.73 -4.13 -17.25
N ILE A 92 10.40 -3.52 -16.11
CA ILE A 92 11.29 -3.43 -14.95
C ILE A 92 10.48 -3.63 -13.67
N ASP A 93 10.98 -4.48 -12.77
CA ASP A 93 10.38 -4.70 -11.46
C ASP A 93 10.50 -3.47 -10.56
N ILE A 94 9.40 -3.13 -9.87
CA ILE A 94 9.33 -1.98 -8.96
C ILE A 94 9.39 -2.47 -7.52
N TYR A 95 10.36 -1.98 -6.76
CA TYR A 95 10.52 -2.30 -5.34
C TYR A 95 10.06 -1.12 -4.47
N PRO A 96 9.36 -1.38 -3.34
CA PRO A 96 9.23 -2.69 -2.69
C PRO A 96 8.06 -3.57 -3.18
N ALA A 97 7.24 -3.11 -4.12
CA ALA A 97 6.06 -3.86 -4.59
C ALA A 97 6.36 -5.25 -5.16
N GLY A 98 7.53 -5.45 -5.78
CA GLY A 98 7.94 -6.71 -6.37
C GLY A 98 8.55 -7.73 -5.39
N TYR A 99 8.54 -7.46 -4.09
CA TYR A 99 8.94 -8.47 -3.10
C TYR A 99 7.73 -9.35 -2.77
N ASN A 100 7.87 -10.68 -2.85
CA ASN A 100 6.79 -11.66 -2.63
C ASN A 100 6.17 -11.71 -1.21
N TYR A 101 6.65 -10.90 -0.28
CA TYR A 101 6.09 -10.69 1.06
C TYR A 101 5.50 -9.28 1.24
N VAL A 102 5.43 -8.51 0.16
CA VAL A 102 4.79 -7.21 0.04
C VAL A 102 3.67 -7.32 -0.97
N ILE A 103 2.48 -6.84 -0.63
CA ILE A 103 1.36 -6.80 -1.57
C ILE A 103 1.61 -5.66 -2.56
N GLY A 104 1.97 -6.01 -3.79
CA GLY A 104 2.09 -5.10 -4.93
C GLY A 104 0.72 -4.74 -5.49
N VAL A 105 0.44 -3.43 -5.57
CA VAL A 105 -0.88 -2.91 -5.93
C VAL A 105 -0.85 -2.17 -7.26
N MET A 106 -1.51 -2.75 -8.25
CA MET A 106 -1.86 -2.14 -9.53
C MET A 106 -3.05 -1.19 -9.40
N ALA A 107 -3.19 -0.27 -10.36
CA ALA A 107 -4.29 0.68 -10.40
C ALA A 107 -5.37 0.24 -11.38
N ALA A 108 -6.62 0.24 -10.93
CA ALA A 108 -7.79 0.07 -11.77
C ALA A 108 -8.50 1.41 -12.00
N ASP A 109 -9.13 1.55 -13.17
CA ASP A 109 -10.02 2.66 -13.50
C ASP A 109 -11.44 2.45 -12.94
N ASN A 110 -12.32 3.43 -13.15
CA ASN A 110 -13.69 3.40 -12.64
C ASN A 110 -14.57 2.32 -13.31
N SER A 111 -14.11 1.73 -14.41
CA SER A 111 -14.78 0.62 -15.09
C SER A 111 -14.25 -0.74 -14.61
N GLY A 112 -13.31 -0.76 -13.66
CA GLY A 112 -12.66 -1.97 -13.16
C GLY A 112 -11.58 -2.53 -14.09
N ASN A 113 -11.20 -1.80 -15.14
CA ASN A 113 -10.09 -2.20 -16.01
C ASN A 113 -8.76 -1.73 -15.43
N LEU A 114 -7.66 -2.37 -15.79
CA LEU A 114 -6.33 -1.86 -15.47
C LEU A 114 -6.16 -0.43 -16.04
N ALA A 115 -5.76 0.51 -15.19
CA ALA A 115 -5.52 1.89 -15.57
C ALA A 115 -4.36 1.96 -16.56
N LYS A 116 -4.47 2.82 -17.58
CA LYS A 116 -3.48 2.91 -18.68
C LYS A 116 -2.05 3.16 -18.20
N PHE A 117 -1.87 3.87 -17.09
CA PHE A 117 -0.55 4.16 -16.53
C PHE A 117 0.00 3.03 -15.64
N SER A 118 -0.85 2.11 -15.17
CA SER A 118 -0.42 1.13 -14.18
C SER A 118 0.64 0.22 -14.76
N ASN A 119 1.70 -0.03 -13.98
CA ASN A 119 2.50 -1.23 -14.24
C ASN A 119 1.66 -2.47 -13.90
N TRP A 120 2.01 -3.62 -14.49
CA TRP A 120 1.28 -4.86 -14.28
C TRP A 120 2.19 -6.07 -14.17
N ASP A 121 1.67 -7.09 -13.48
CA ASP A 121 2.27 -8.42 -13.43
C ASP A 121 2.05 -9.14 -14.77
N PHE A 122 3.13 -9.55 -15.42
CA PHE A 122 3.10 -10.17 -16.74
C PHE A 122 2.85 -11.67 -16.68
N ILE A 123 3.56 -12.42 -15.83
CA ILE A 123 3.36 -13.85 -15.61
C ILE A 123 3.08 -14.12 -14.15
N ILE A 124 1.82 -14.49 -13.88
CA ILE A 124 1.36 -14.90 -12.56
C ILE A 124 2.23 -16.06 -12.04
N GLY A 125 2.76 -15.95 -10.82
CA GLY A 125 3.54 -17.01 -10.19
C GLY A 125 5.05 -16.91 -10.39
N GLU A 126 5.55 -15.93 -11.14
CA GLU A 126 6.95 -15.86 -11.58
C GLU A 126 7.65 -14.58 -11.10
N ASN A 127 8.89 -14.73 -10.60
CA ASN A 127 9.83 -13.65 -10.22
C ASN A 127 9.27 -12.52 -9.32
N CYS A 128 8.52 -11.57 -9.91
CA CYS A 128 7.96 -10.37 -9.30
C CYS A 128 6.45 -10.40 -9.50
N GLU A 129 5.68 -10.38 -8.41
CA GLU A 129 4.22 -10.43 -8.47
C GLU A 129 3.63 -9.09 -8.02
N TYR A 130 2.64 -8.59 -8.77
CA TYR A 130 1.76 -7.54 -8.29
C TYR A 130 0.38 -8.17 -8.09
N GLU A 131 0.04 -8.49 -6.84
CA GLU A 131 -1.04 -9.45 -6.56
C GLU A 131 -2.44 -8.89 -6.79
N LEU A 132 -2.64 -7.57 -6.66
CA LEU A 132 -3.98 -6.98 -6.66
C LEU A 132 -4.05 -5.71 -7.49
N ALA A 133 -5.21 -5.48 -8.12
CA ALA A 133 -5.59 -4.18 -8.64
C ALA A 133 -6.65 -3.53 -7.74
N ALA A 134 -6.51 -2.23 -7.48
CA ALA A 134 -7.48 -1.45 -6.70
C ALA A 134 -7.76 -0.10 -7.37
N PRO A 135 -8.88 0.58 -7.07
CA PRO A 135 -9.21 1.87 -7.66
C PRO A 135 -8.05 2.87 -7.50
N GLY A 136 -7.56 3.38 -8.62
CA GLY A 136 -6.40 4.29 -8.66
C GLY A 136 -6.57 5.47 -9.61
N VAL A 137 -7.73 5.62 -10.27
CA VAL A 137 -8.01 6.73 -11.19
C VAL A 137 -9.01 7.71 -10.57
N ASN A 138 -8.68 9.00 -10.58
CA ASN A 138 -9.53 10.09 -10.07
C ASN A 138 -10.02 9.84 -8.62
N ILE A 139 -9.13 9.37 -7.76
CA ILE A 139 -9.44 9.09 -6.36
C ILE A 139 -9.47 10.41 -5.58
N TYR A 140 -10.65 10.74 -5.07
CA TYR A 140 -10.88 11.93 -4.25
C TYR A 140 -10.35 11.72 -2.84
N SER A 141 -9.43 12.58 -2.40
CA SER A 141 -8.82 12.50 -1.07
C SER A 141 -8.46 13.88 -0.50
N THR A 142 -8.02 13.89 0.75
CA THR A 142 -7.66 15.08 1.52
C THR A 142 -6.32 15.69 1.09
N LEU A 143 -6.23 17.01 1.16
CA LEU A 143 -5.05 17.85 0.99
C LEU A 143 -4.87 18.79 2.19
N PRO A 144 -3.66 19.36 2.39
CA PRO A 144 -3.40 20.26 3.51
C PRO A 144 -4.29 21.49 3.51
N GLY A 145 -4.74 21.85 4.71
CA GLY A 145 -5.59 23.02 4.97
C GLY A 145 -7.04 22.79 4.58
N ASP A 146 -7.62 21.65 4.96
CA ASP A 146 -9.03 21.28 4.71
C ASP A 146 -9.43 21.31 3.22
N ARG A 147 -8.48 20.97 2.35
CA ARG A 147 -8.68 20.91 0.90
C ARG A 147 -8.88 19.47 0.45
N TYR A 148 -9.37 19.33 -0.78
CA TYR A 148 -9.59 18.03 -1.41
C TYR A 148 -9.25 18.10 -2.88
N ALA A 149 -8.74 17.01 -3.44
CA ALA A 149 -8.47 16.87 -4.86
C ALA A 149 -8.62 15.42 -5.31
N CYS A 150 -8.80 15.24 -6.62
CA CYS A 150 -8.76 13.93 -7.27
C CYS A 150 -7.38 13.71 -7.89
N TRP A 151 -6.65 12.68 -7.47
CA TRP A 151 -5.40 12.27 -8.08
C TRP A 151 -5.50 10.85 -8.66
N SER A 152 -4.58 10.51 -9.55
CA SER A 152 -4.50 9.20 -10.18
C SER A 152 -3.11 8.60 -10.01
N GLY A 153 -3.03 7.31 -9.74
CA GLY A 153 -1.77 6.56 -9.59
C GLY A 153 -1.95 5.27 -8.80
N THR A 154 -1.00 4.34 -8.94
CA THR A 154 -0.87 3.18 -8.03
C THR A 154 -0.63 3.64 -6.58
N SER A 155 -0.07 4.84 -6.38
CA SER A 155 0.00 5.52 -5.08
C SER A 155 -1.37 5.77 -4.43
N MET A 156 -2.45 5.90 -5.22
CA MET A 156 -3.83 6.02 -4.74
C MET A 156 -4.52 4.65 -4.60
N ALA A 157 -4.06 3.65 -5.35
CA ALA A 157 -4.57 2.28 -5.26
C ALA A 157 -4.05 1.55 -4.01
N ALA A 158 -2.76 1.65 -3.71
CA ALA A 158 -2.11 1.04 -2.54
C ALA A 158 -2.85 1.31 -1.20
N PRO A 159 -3.24 2.55 -0.85
CA PRO A 159 -3.92 2.82 0.41
C PRO A 159 -5.33 2.21 0.48
N ASN A 160 -5.98 1.92 -0.66
CA ASN A 160 -7.25 1.19 -0.67
C ASN A 160 -7.04 -0.26 -0.19
N VAL A 161 -5.98 -0.93 -0.67
CA VAL A 161 -5.62 -2.28 -0.23
C VAL A 161 -5.12 -2.28 1.21
N ALA A 162 -4.33 -1.29 1.62
CA ALA A 162 -3.88 -1.16 3.00
C ALA A 162 -5.06 -0.99 3.97
N ALA A 163 -6.09 -0.24 3.56
CA ALA A 163 -7.32 -0.12 4.35
C ALA A 163 -8.10 -1.44 4.44
N ALA A 164 -8.20 -2.18 3.33
CA ALA A 164 -8.79 -3.53 3.35
C ALA A 164 -8.01 -4.48 4.26
N ALA A 165 -6.68 -4.43 4.23
CA ALA A 165 -5.80 -5.20 5.11
C ALA A 165 -6.06 -4.88 6.58
N ALA A 166 -6.19 -3.60 6.93
CA ALA A 166 -6.48 -3.17 8.29
C ALA A 166 -7.86 -3.65 8.77
N ILE A 167 -8.86 -3.68 7.87
CA ILE A 167 -10.19 -4.23 8.15
C ILE A 167 -10.13 -5.74 8.41
N ILE A 168 -9.39 -6.51 7.60
CA ILE A 168 -9.28 -7.95 7.81
C ILE A 168 -8.49 -8.24 9.09
N ARG A 169 -7.38 -7.54 9.30
CA ARG A 169 -6.60 -7.60 10.56
C ARG A 169 -7.47 -7.27 11.77
N SER A 170 -8.50 -6.44 11.61
CA SER A 170 -9.44 -6.13 12.68
C SER A 170 -10.29 -7.29 13.16
N LYS A 171 -10.51 -8.29 12.29
CA LYS A 171 -11.21 -9.53 12.67
C LYS A 171 -10.26 -10.56 13.26
N TYR A 172 -8.99 -10.50 12.87
CA TYR A 172 -7.95 -11.49 13.19
C TYR A 172 -6.79 -10.82 13.95
N THR A 173 -7.05 -10.44 15.20
CA THR A 173 -6.17 -9.55 15.98
C THR A 173 -4.97 -10.24 16.63
N ASP A 174 -5.04 -11.55 16.87
CA ASP A 174 -3.93 -12.32 17.42
C ASP A 174 -2.88 -12.58 16.32
N LYS A 175 -1.80 -11.79 16.33
CA LYS A 175 -0.73 -11.87 15.32
C LYS A 175 0.07 -13.18 15.39
N ASN A 176 0.13 -13.84 16.55
CA ASN A 176 0.82 -15.13 16.70
C ASN A 176 0.04 -16.27 16.03
N LYS A 177 -1.29 -16.18 16.03
CA LYS A 177 -2.17 -17.16 15.38
C LYS A 177 -2.45 -16.81 13.92
N TYR A 178 -2.68 -15.54 13.64
CA TYR A 178 -3.02 -15.02 12.32
C TYR A 178 -1.88 -14.12 11.85
N THR A 179 -0.86 -14.71 11.21
CA THR A 179 0.32 -13.97 10.74
C THR A 179 -0.03 -12.92 9.69
N SER A 180 0.88 -11.98 9.40
CA SER A 180 0.69 -11.02 8.29
C SER A 180 0.48 -11.72 6.95
N ARG A 181 1.17 -12.85 6.73
CA ARG A 181 0.98 -13.70 5.54
C ARG A 181 -0.41 -14.33 5.47
N PHE A 182 -1.01 -14.68 6.61
CA PHE A 182 -2.41 -15.14 6.64
C PHE A 182 -3.35 -14.03 6.14
N ILE A 183 -3.17 -12.78 6.59
CA ILE A 183 -4.01 -11.65 6.14
C ILE A 183 -3.80 -11.36 4.66
N MET A 184 -2.56 -11.39 4.19
CA MET A 184 -2.24 -11.30 2.76
C MET A 184 -3.00 -12.38 1.96
N GLY A 185 -2.94 -13.63 2.40
CA GLY A 185 -3.69 -14.73 1.77
C GLY A 185 -5.20 -14.50 1.77
N GLN A 186 -5.78 -13.95 2.84
CA GLN A 186 -7.20 -13.58 2.87
C GLN A 186 -7.55 -12.46 1.87
N LEU A 187 -6.68 -11.45 1.69
CA LEU A 187 -6.88 -10.38 0.72
C LEU A 187 -6.85 -10.90 -0.71
N VAL A 188 -5.81 -11.65 -1.05
CA VAL A 188 -5.60 -12.19 -2.40
C VAL A 188 -6.65 -13.25 -2.75
N SER A 189 -7.14 -14.01 -1.76
CA SER A 189 -8.24 -14.96 -1.99
C SER A 189 -9.61 -14.28 -2.09
N ALA A 190 -9.77 -13.08 -1.52
CA ALA A 190 -11.04 -12.35 -1.49
C ALA A 190 -11.29 -11.50 -2.74
N THR A 191 -10.39 -11.52 -3.74
CA THR A 191 -10.62 -10.86 -5.03
C THR A 191 -11.59 -11.65 -5.91
N SER A 192 -12.84 -11.72 -5.44
CA SER A 192 -14.08 -11.57 -6.19
C SER A 192 -15.23 -11.30 -5.19
N SER A 193 -15.75 -10.06 -5.15
CA SER A 193 -17.02 -9.63 -4.51
C SER A 193 -17.08 -9.32 -2.99
N ILE A 194 -17.21 -8.00 -2.70
CA ILE A 194 -17.90 -7.30 -1.59
C ILE A 194 -17.33 -7.36 -0.15
N ALA A 195 -16.99 -6.15 0.35
CA ALA A 195 -16.59 -5.86 1.72
C ALA A 195 -17.78 -5.56 2.65
N ASN A 196 -17.78 -6.17 3.83
CA ASN A 196 -18.40 -5.60 5.02
C ASN A 196 -17.61 -6.03 6.27
N MET A 197 -17.01 -5.06 6.98
CA MET A 197 -16.90 -4.99 8.45
C MET A 197 -15.97 -3.85 8.87
N LEU A 198 -16.27 -3.22 10.00
CA LEU A 198 -15.50 -2.14 10.62
C LEU A 198 -15.13 -2.53 12.06
N ARG A 199 -13.89 -2.23 12.50
CA ARG A 199 -13.53 -1.45 13.72
C ARG A 199 -12.02 -1.48 14.06
N ARG A 200 -11.43 -0.27 14.23
CA ARG A 200 -10.27 0.18 15.07
C ARG A 200 -8.86 -0.47 14.95
N PHE A 201 -7.99 -0.04 14.01
CA PHE A 201 -6.54 -0.39 13.98
C PHE A 201 -5.63 0.69 13.37
N ILE A 202 -4.30 0.56 13.38
CA ILE A 202 -3.38 1.60 12.88
C ILE A 202 -3.00 1.35 11.40
N ILE A 203 -3.40 2.24 10.48
CA ILE A 203 -2.88 2.30 9.09
C ILE A 203 -1.71 3.27 9.04
N ILE A 204 -0.59 2.86 8.48
CA ILE A 204 0.56 3.74 8.31
C ILE A 204 0.67 4.12 6.85
N VAL A 205 0.66 5.42 6.57
CA VAL A 205 0.94 5.95 5.22
C VAL A 205 2.33 6.56 5.27
N ILE A 206 3.28 6.00 4.53
CA ILE A 206 4.58 6.60 4.29
C ILE A 206 4.50 7.45 3.02
N TYR A 207 4.82 8.74 3.11
CA TYR A 207 4.62 9.70 2.03
C TYR A 207 5.82 10.63 1.78
N PRO A 208 5.97 11.17 0.54
CA PRO A 208 6.76 12.36 0.27
C PRO A 208 5.92 13.64 0.52
N ARG A 209 6.57 14.78 0.82
CA ARG A 209 6.01 16.02 1.42
C ARG A 209 4.73 16.64 0.81
N ALA A 210 4.20 16.18 -0.32
CA ALA A 210 3.07 16.83 -1.00
C ALA A 210 1.66 16.31 -0.62
N MET A 211 1.52 15.37 0.32
CA MET A 211 0.25 14.67 0.57
C MET A 211 -0.27 14.65 2.02
N ILE A 212 -0.10 15.72 2.79
CA ILE A 212 -0.97 15.99 3.97
C ILE A 212 -1.19 17.46 4.12
#